data_AF-A0A7G6YZZ1-F1
#
_entry.id   AF-A0A7G6YZZ1-F1
#
_cell.length_a   1.000
_cell.length_b   1.000
_cell.length_c   1.000
_cell.angle_alpha   90.00
_cell.angle_beta   90.00
_cell.angle_gamma   90.00
#
_symmetry.space_group_name_H-M   'P 1'
#
loop_
_entity.id
_entity.type
_entity.pdbx_description
1 polymer ?
#
loop_
_entity_poly.entity_id
_entity_poly.type
_entity_poly.pdbx_seq_one_letter_code
_entity_poly.pdbx_strand_id
1 'polypeptide(L)'
;MITKKTLLPLAALLMLPLAGCTGGAQNTDPAGDVPGSSATRTDPGQANDAACTRIGATALSTLADGATDDVLLGYAVQEGDTWYVAAPLGENNVLSDTIGLWTTTGDVESDDFDATFESANDDAAENSSFTRATDADDDSDAAEQALSCIEDADDTAR
;
A
#
# COMPACT_ATOMS: atom_id res chain seq x y z
N MET A 1 16.80 8.24 -72.33
CA MET A 1 17.11 7.30 -71.22
C MET A 1 15.98 7.38 -70.22
N ILE A 2 15.21 6.29 -70.12
CA ILE A 2 14.97 5.48 -68.91
C ILE A 2 14.20 6.23 -67.80
N THR A 3 13.12 5.72 -67.21
CA THR A 3 12.03 4.81 -67.55
C THR A 3 11.10 4.82 -66.32
N LYS A 4 9.82 4.46 -66.51
CA LYS A 4 8.94 3.75 -65.55
C LYS A 4 8.35 4.59 -64.40
N LYS A 5 7.09 4.43 -63.99
CA LYS A 5 5.95 3.58 -64.39
C LYS A 5 4.72 4.20 -63.68
N THR A 6 3.61 4.55 -64.35
CA THR A 6 2.38 3.71 -64.52
C THR A 6 1.91 3.05 -63.20
N LEU A 7 0.67 3.13 -62.71
CA LEU A 7 -0.68 3.19 -63.31
C LEU A 7 -1.71 3.66 -62.23
N LEU A 8 -2.72 4.43 -62.66
CA LEU A 8 -4.02 4.59 -61.98
C LEU A 8 -4.87 3.28 -62.16
N PRO A 9 -6.21 3.29 -61.97
CA PRO A 9 -7.02 3.27 -60.76
C PRO A 9 -7.93 2.00 -60.73
N LEU A 10 -8.42 1.52 -59.58
CA LEU A 10 -9.49 0.50 -59.51
C LEU A 10 -10.23 0.71 -58.18
N ALA A 11 -11.40 1.35 -58.16
CA ALA A 11 -12.72 0.83 -58.50
C ALA A 11 -13.39 0.01 -57.38
N ALA A 12 -14.64 0.41 -57.12
CA ALA A 12 -15.79 -0.34 -56.57
C ALA A 12 -15.77 -0.71 -55.07
N LEU A 13 -16.63 -0.12 -54.23
CA LEU A 13 -18.07 -0.45 -54.05
C LEU A 13 -18.31 -1.93 -53.73
N LEU A 14 -18.45 -2.24 -52.44
CA LEU A 14 -19.39 -3.26 -51.94
C LEU A 14 -19.98 -2.77 -50.60
N MET A 15 -21.19 -2.21 -50.67
CA MET A 15 -22.17 -2.34 -49.60
C MET A 15 -22.47 -3.82 -49.38
N LEU A 16 -22.67 -4.27 -48.14
CA LEU A 16 -23.92 -4.94 -47.74
C LEU A 16 -23.97 -5.14 -46.20
N PRO A 17 -25.07 -4.74 -45.55
CA PRO A 17 -25.31 -4.92 -44.11
C PRO A 17 -25.95 -6.29 -43.86
N LEU A 18 -25.71 -6.91 -42.70
CA LEU A 18 -26.62 -7.94 -42.17
C LEU A 18 -26.70 -7.86 -40.64
N ALA A 19 -27.94 -7.70 -40.19
CA ALA A 19 -28.36 -7.51 -38.82
C ALA A 19 -28.35 -8.80 -38.00
N GLY A 20 -28.19 -8.61 -36.68
CA GLY A 20 -28.89 -9.38 -35.66
C GLY A 20 -28.25 -10.69 -35.22
N CYS A 21 -27.75 -10.71 -33.98
CA CYS A 21 -28.04 -11.80 -33.07
C CYS A 21 -28.04 -11.31 -31.61
N THR A 22 -29.13 -11.66 -30.95
CA THR A 22 -29.58 -11.41 -29.58
C THR A 22 -28.57 -11.78 -28.50
N GLY A 23 -28.61 -11.07 -27.37
CA GLY A 23 -28.07 -11.58 -26.10
C GLY A 23 -27.94 -10.49 -25.05
N GLY A 24 -28.94 -10.35 -24.20
CA GLY A 24 -28.87 -9.47 -23.04
C GLY A 24 -27.81 -9.95 -22.04
N ALA A 25 -27.08 -8.99 -21.48
CA ALA A 25 -26.60 -9.01 -20.11
C ALA A 25 -26.13 -7.58 -19.83
N GLN A 26 -27.02 -6.78 -19.24
CA GLN A 26 -26.55 -5.76 -18.32
C GLN A 26 -25.72 -6.53 -17.28
N ASN A 27 -24.40 -6.33 -17.24
CA ASN A 27 -23.63 -6.81 -16.12
C ASN A 27 -24.00 -5.94 -14.92
N THR A 28 -25.00 -6.38 -14.17
CA THR A 28 -25.48 -5.78 -12.92
C THR A 28 -24.80 -6.36 -11.69
N ASP A 29 -23.72 -7.14 -11.86
CA ASP A 29 -22.93 -7.61 -10.72
C ASP A 29 -21.63 -6.80 -10.55
N PRO A 30 -21.28 -6.46 -9.30
CA PRO A 30 -19.99 -5.85 -8.97
C PRO A 30 -18.89 -6.85 -9.36
N ALA A 31 -18.00 -6.43 -10.27
CA ALA A 31 -16.88 -7.25 -10.68
C ALA A 31 -15.92 -7.43 -9.51
N GLY A 32 -15.90 -8.61 -8.88
CA GLY A 32 -14.96 -8.86 -7.80
C GLY A 32 -14.97 -10.21 -7.09
N ASP A 33 -15.63 -11.25 -7.61
CA ASP A 33 -15.48 -12.62 -7.08
C ASP A 33 -15.13 -13.58 -8.23
N VAL A 34 -13.85 -13.63 -8.62
CA VAL A 34 -13.32 -14.71 -9.47
C VAL A 34 -11.90 -15.06 -9.01
N PRO A 35 -11.61 -16.34 -8.65
CA PRO A 35 -10.26 -16.74 -8.27
C PRO A 35 -9.35 -16.73 -9.51
N GLY A 36 -8.32 -15.88 -9.50
CA GLY A 36 -7.35 -15.78 -10.60
C GLY A 36 -7.01 -14.35 -11.05
N SER A 37 -7.49 -13.31 -10.37
CA SER A 37 -7.15 -11.92 -10.65
C SER A 37 -5.80 -11.50 -10.04
N SER A 38 -4.70 -11.99 -10.61
CA SER A 38 -3.36 -11.42 -10.42
C SER A 38 -3.11 -10.25 -11.40
N ALA A 39 -4.09 -9.34 -11.54
CA ALA A 39 -3.99 -8.20 -12.43
C ALA A 39 -4.17 -6.89 -11.66
N THR A 40 -3.05 -6.16 -11.55
CA THR A 40 -2.97 -4.71 -11.34
C THR A 40 -3.26 -4.23 -9.91
N ARG A 41 -2.45 -4.70 -8.96
CA ARG A 41 -2.31 -4.10 -7.63
C ARG A 41 -1.47 -2.83 -7.75
N THR A 42 -2.11 -1.67 -7.64
CA THR A 42 -1.47 -0.33 -7.74
C THR A 42 -1.10 0.26 -6.37
N ASP A 43 -1.36 -0.44 -5.29
CA ASP A 43 -1.05 -0.01 -3.93
C ASP A 43 -0.28 -1.12 -3.21
N PRO A 44 0.97 -0.89 -2.76
CA PRO A 44 1.72 -1.86 -1.96
C PRO A 44 0.97 -2.27 -0.67
N GLY A 45 0.02 -1.47 -0.19
CA GLY A 45 -0.86 -1.81 0.95
C GLY A 45 -1.88 -2.92 0.68
N GLN A 46 -2.10 -3.33 -0.56
CA GLN A 46 -3.04 -4.41 -0.88
C GLN A 46 -2.38 -5.81 -0.80
N ALA A 47 -1.10 -5.92 -0.41
CA ALA A 47 -0.32 -7.17 -0.33
C ALA A 47 -0.47 -7.99 0.92
N ASN A 48 -0.85 -7.35 2.01
CA ASN A 48 -0.92 -8.06 3.27
C ASN A 48 -2.20 -8.90 3.29
N ASP A 49 -2.04 -10.21 3.11
CA ASP A 49 -3.01 -11.20 3.58
C ASP A 49 -3.05 -11.23 5.13
N ALA A 50 -2.05 -10.63 5.79
CA ALA A 50 -2.08 -10.28 7.20
C ALA A 50 -3.06 -9.12 7.45
N ALA A 51 -3.90 -9.22 8.49
CA ALA A 51 -4.92 -8.22 8.82
C ALA A 51 -4.33 -6.94 9.43
N CYS A 52 -3.51 -6.23 8.66
CA CYS A 52 -2.86 -4.99 9.07
C CYS A 52 -3.50 -3.77 8.43
N THR A 53 -3.59 -2.72 9.25
CA THR A 53 -4.13 -1.43 8.87
C THR A 53 -3.01 -0.55 8.35
N ARG A 54 -3.15 0.04 7.17
CA ARG A 54 -2.20 1.05 6.72
C ARG A 54 -2.50 2.36 7.45
N ILE A 55 -1.50 2.98 8.06
CA ILE A 55 -1.71 4.24 8.78
C ILE A 55 -2.07 5.38 7.80
N GLY A 56 -2.93 6.29 8.25
CA GLY A 56 -3.37 7.46 7.52
C GLY A 56 -2.24 8.49 7.32
N ALA A 57 -2.44 9.44 6.41
CA ALA A 57 -1.43 10.42 6.05
C ALA A 57 -1.02 11.34 7.23
N THR A 58 -1.98 11.71 8.08
CA THR A 58 -1.72 12.58 9.24
C THR A 58 -0.94 11.86 10.33
N ALA A 59 -1.28 10.59 10.61
CA ALA A 59 -0.54 9.72 11.51
C ALA A 59 0.89 9.47 11.00
N LEU A 60 1.04 9.16 9.70
CA LEU A 60 2.34 9.00 9.06
C LEU A 60 3.20 10.27 9.13
N SER A 61 2.61 11.45 8.87
CA SER A 61 3.32 12.73 8.98
C SER A 61 3.79 12.98 10.41
N THR A 62 2.93 12.69 11.40
CA THR A 62 3.28 12.85 12.82
C THR A 62 4.41 11.91 13.22
N LEU A 63 4.37 10.67 12.74
CA LEU A 63 5.42 9.68 12.97
C LEU A 63 6.75 10.12 12.35
N ALA A 64 6.72 10.56 11.09
CA ALA A 64 7.89 11.04 10.36
C ALA A 64 8.51 12.31 10.99
N ASP A 65 7.69 13.23 11.51
CA ASP A 65 8.17 14.44 12.20
C ASP A 65 8.95 14.13 13.49
N GLY A 66 8.63 12.99 14.14
CA GLY A 66 9.31 12.56 15.36
C GLY A 66 10.46 11.56 15.12
N ALA A 67 10.49 10.90 13.97
CA ALA A 67 11.59 10.03 13.55
C ALA A 67 12.80 10.86 13.09
N THR A 68 14.00 10.34 13.33
CA THR A 68 15.25 10.93 12.86
C THR A 68 15.53 10.55 11.41
N ASP A 69 15.09 9.36 11.04
CA ASP A 69 15.18 8.77 9.70
C ASP A 69 13.85 8.93 8.94
N ASP A 70 13.90 8.80 7.62
CA ASP A 70 12.74 8.91 6.74
C ASP A 70 11.77 7.75 6.99
N VAL A 71 10.51 8.07 7.25
CA VAL A 71 9.40 7.11 7.35
C VAL A 71 8.42 7.36 6.20
N LEU A 72 8.33 6.41 5.26
CA LEU A 72 7.54 6.60 4.02
C LEU A 72 6.21 5.83 4.02
N LEU A 73 6.06 4.85 4.90
CA LEU A 73 4.87 4.02 5.07
C LEU A 73 4.88 3.41 6.46
N GLY A 74 3.72 2.99 6.95
CA GLY A 74 3.60 2.22 8.18
C GLY A 74 2.36 1.34 8.14
N TYR A 75 2.46 0.19 8.81
CA TYR A 75 1.34 -0.71 9.05
C TYR A 75 1.10 -0.86 10.54
N ALA A 76 -0.15 -1.07 10.90
CA ALA A 76 -0.58 -1.08 12.28
C ALA A 76 -1.54 -2.22 12.58
N VAL A 77 -1.47 -2.71 13.82
CA VAL A 77 -2.39 -3.69 14.39
C VAL A 77 -2.89 -3.16 15.72
N GLN A 78 -4.19 -3.29 15.98
CA GLN A 78 -4.78 -2.85 17.23
C GLN A 78 -4.91 -4.01 18.22
N GLU A 79 -4.50 -3.79 19.45
CA GLU A 79 -4.78 -4.66 20.60
C GLU A 79 -5.44 -3.84 21.71
N GLY A 80 -6.71 -4.10 21.98
CA GLY A 80 -7.49 -3.28 22.91
C GLY A 80 -7.58 -1.83 22.41
N ASP A 81 -7.10 -0.88 23.22
CA ASP A 81 -7.08 0.55 22.90
C ASP A 81 -5.72 1.01 22.33
N THR A 82 -4.75 0.10 22.18
CA THR A 82 -3.39 0.41 21.72
C THR A 82 -3.19 -0.04 20.28
N TRP A 83 -2.68 0.86 19.45
CA TRP A 83 -2.16 0.56 18.13
C TRP A 83 -0.68 0.31 18.20
N TYR A 84 -0.23 -0.81 17.64
CA TYR A 84 1.16 -1.10 17.35
C TYR A 84 1.42 -0.74 15.89
N VAL A 85 2.34 0.18 15.65
CA VAL A 85 2.67 0.70 14.32
C VAL A 85 4.11 0.33 14.00
N ALA A 86 4.29 -0.50 12.98
CA ALA A 86 5.60 -0.82 12.43
C ALA A 86 5.87 0.02 11.19
N ALA A 87 7.09 0.54 11.07
CA ALA A 87 7.52 1.27 9.89
C ALA A 87 9.01 1.03 9.59
N PRO A 88 9.37 0.82 8.31
CA PRO A 88 10.78 0.85 7.91
C PRO A 88 11.32 2.27 8.12
N LEU A 89 12.49 2.33 8.76
CA LEU A 89 13.29 3.54 8.88
C LEU A 89 14.20 3.63 7.65
N GLY A 90 14.46 4.81 7.12
CA GLY A 90 15.19 4.97 5.88
C GLY A 90 16.01 6.24 5.82
N GLU A 91 16.87 6.37 4.81
CA GLU A 91 17.61 7.60 4.57
C GLU A 91 17.48 8.03 3.11
N ASN A 92 17.32 9.33 2.87
CA ASN A 92 17.25 9.92 1.54
C ASN A 92 16.13 9.32 0.66
N ASN A 93 14.96 9.06 1.26
CA ASN A 93 13.80 8.43 0.64
C ASN A 93 14.05 6.98 0.18
N VAL A 94 14.97 6.28 0.83
CA VAL A 94 15.24 4.86 0.62
C VAL A 94 14.94 4.11 1.91
N LEU A 95 14.08 3.08 1.83
CA LEU A 95 13.75 2.22 2.97
C LEU A 95 14.98 1.39 3.39
N SER A 96 15.19 1.22 4.69
CA SER A 96 16.18 0.30 5.29
C SER A 96 15.49 -1.00 5.74
N ASP A 97 16.32 -2.00 6.03
CA ASP A 97 15.91 -3.22 6.73
C ASP A 97 15.65 -2.97 8.23
N THR A 98 16.02 -1.78 8.74
CA THR A 98 15.73 -1.36 10.12
C THR A 98 14.25 -1.00 10.25
N ILE A 99 13.53 -1.68 11.16
CA ILE A 99 12.10 -1.47 11.37
C ILE A 99 11.88 -0.95 12.79
N GLY A 100 11.34 0.26 12.89
CA GLY A 100 10.86 0.78 14.16
C GLY A 100 9.46 0.26 14.48
N LEU A 101 9.19 0.07 15.77
CA LEU A 101 7.87 -0.21 16.30
C LEU A 101 7.48 0.89 17.29
N TRP A 102 6.30 1.46 17.11
CA TRP A 102 5.73 2.48 17.98
C TRP A 102 4.35 2.06 18.47
N THR A 103 3.94 2.61 19.61
CA THR A 103 2.58 2.51 20.11
C THR A 103 1.87 3.86 20.10
N THR A 104 0.55 3.85 19.96
CA THR A 104 -0.30 5.01 20.22
C THR A 104 -1.71 4.56 20.59
N THR A 105 -2.45 5.39 21.33
CA THR A 105 -3.88 5.17 21.57
C THR A 105 -4.78 5.97 20.61
N GLY A 106 -4.17 6.80 19.74
CA GLY A 106 -4.90 7.55 18.72
C GLY A 106 -5.32 6.65 17.56
N ASP A 107 -6.45 6.98 16.93
CA ASP A 107 -6.92 6.30 15.73
C ASP A 107 -6.00 6.61 14.55
N VAL A 108 -5.14 5.65 14.19
CA VAL A 108 -4.12 5.80 13.15
C VAL A 108 -4.68 5.94 11.75
N GLU A 109 -5.97 5.65 11.52
CA GLU A 109 -6.64 5.85 10.23
C GLU A 109 -7.26 7.24 10.10
N SER A 110 -7.37 7.99 11.20
CA SER A 110 -8.02 9.30 11.23
C SER A 110 -7.25 10.36 10.44
N ASP A 111 -7.98 11.12 9.62
CA ASP A 111 -7.46 12.32 8.95
C ASP A 111 -7.08 13.42 9.94
N ASP A 112 -7.65 13.40 11.15
CA ASP A 112 -7.43 14.38 12.23
C ASP A 112 -6.59 13.76 13.38
N PHE A 113 -5.67 12.84 13.09
CA PHE A 113 -4.78 12.25 14.10
C PHE A 113 -4.04 13.34 14.91
N ASP A 114 -4.25 13.37 16.23
CA ASP A 114 -3.67 14.35 17.15
C ASP A 114 -2.96 13.71 18.35
N ALA A 115 -2.86 12.37 18.37
CA ALA A 115 -2.17 11.64 19.42
C ALA A 115 -0.65 11.66 19.24
N THR A 116 0.06 11.22 20.28
CA THR A 116 1.52 11.07 20.25
C THR A 116 1.88 9.59 20.13
N PHE A 117 3.02 9.32 19.49
CA PHE A 117 3.63 7.99 19.46
C PHE A 117 4.58 7.80 20.63
N GLU A 118 4.73 6.56 21.06
CA GLU A 118 5.75 6.12 22.00
C GLU A 118 6.57 5.01 21.33
N SER A 119 7.88 4.98 21.57
CA SER A 119 8.75 3.94 20.99
C SER A 119 8.54 2.62 21.73
N ALA A 120 8.24 1.55 21.00
CA ALA A 120 8.00 0.23 21.55
C ALA A 120 9.26 -0.65 21.53
N ASN A 121 10.07 -0.58 20.46
CA ASN A 121 11.33 -1.32 20.35
C ASN A 121 12.57 -0.42 20.42
N ASP A 122 13.76 -1.03 20.47
CA ASP A 122 15.05 -0.32 20.54
C ASP A 122 15.30 0.51 19.28
N ASP A 123 15.01 -0.01 18.08
CA ASP A 123 15.20 0.71 16.82
C ASP A 123 14.39 2.01 16.78
N ALA A 124 13.13 1.98 17.21
CA ALA A 124 12.30 3.17 17.34
C ALA A 124 12.82 4.12 18.43
N ALA A 125 13.35 3.61 19.54
CA ALA A 125 13.86 4.44 20.63
C ALA A 125 15.18 5.14 20.28
N GLU A 126 16.04 4.49 19.50
CA GLU A 126 17.31 5.05 19.05
C GLU A 126 17.14 6.06 17.90
N ASN A 127 16.15 5.84 17.04
CA ASN A 127 15.94 6.62 15.82
C ASN A 127 14.74 7.56 15.88
N SER A 128 14.23 7.90 17.06
CA SER A 128 13.17 8.90 17.20
C SER A 128 13.29 9.75 18.46
N SER A 129 12.55 10.84 18.48
CA SER A 129 12.41 11.74 19.63
C SER A 129 11.27 11.35 20.57
N PHE A 130 10.53 10.28 20.23
CA PHE A 130 9.43 9.78 21.05
C PHE A 130 9.95 9.15 22.34
N THR A 131 9.12 9.22 23.38
CA THR A 131 9.47 8.57 24.65
C THR A 131 9.30 7.06 24.52
N ARG A 132 10.18 6.27 25.15
CA ARG A 132 10.00 4.81 25.23
C ARG A 132 8.72 4.50 26.01
N ALA A 133 7.84 3.70 25.43
CA ALA A 133 6.64 3.20 26.09
C ALA A 133 7.05 2.34 27.30
N THR A 134 6.47 2.60 28.46
CA THR A 134 6.75 1.82 29.68
C THR A 134 6.02 0.49 29.72
N ASP A 135 4.90 0.40 29.01
CA ASP A 135 3.95 -0.71 29.05
C ASP A 135 3.75 -1.36 27.68
N ALA A 136 4.55 -0.98 26.68
CA ALA A 136 4.53 -1.68 25.39
C ALA A 136 5.16 -3.06 25.56
N ASP A 137 4.45 -4.08 25.10
CA ASP A 137 4.95 -5.43 24.95
C ASP A 137 5.29 -5.62 23.47
N ASP A 138 6.56 -5.39 23.12
CA ASP A 138 7.08 -5.56 21.77
C ASP A 138 7.16 -7.04 21.33
N ASP A 139 6.93 -7.97 22.26
CA ASP A 139 6.75 -9.41 22.02
C ASP A 139 5.24 -9.81 21.98
N SER A 140 4.30 -8.85 21.99
CA SER A 140 2.87 -9.17 21.87
C SER A 140 2.52 -9.68 20.47
N ASP A 141 1.45 -10.49 20.38
CA ASP A 141 0.94 -11.00 19.10
C ASP A 141 0.67 -9.85 18.09
N ALA A 142 0.20 -8.70 18.59
CA ALA A 142 -0.07 -7.52 17.77
C ALA A 142 1.22 -6.81 17.31
N ALA A 143 2.25 -6.74 18.16
CA ALA A 143 3.55 -6.21 17.79
C ALA A 143 4.22 -7.09 16.73
N GLU A 144 4.29 -8.41 16.94
CA GLU A 144 4.83 -9.37 15.98
C GLU A 144 4.07 -9.31 14.64
N GLN A 145 2.74 -9.22 14.70
CA GLN A 145 1.92 -9.11 13.50
C GLN A 145 2.19 -7.80 12.75
N ALA A 146 2.28 -6.66 13.44
CA ALA A 146 2.60 -5.38 12.82
C ALA A 146 3.97 -5.41 12.12
N LEU A 147 4.99 -6.01 12.75
CA LEU A 147 6.32 -6.21 12.17
C LEU A 147 6.28 -7.09 10.91
N SER A 148 5.56 -8.22 10.96
CA SER A 148 5.43 -9.13 9.81
C SER A 148 4.80 -8.46 8.58
N CYS A 149 3.90 -7.50 8.81
CA CYS A 149 3.25 -6.76 7.74
C CYS A 149 4.19 -5.83 6.96
N ILE A 150 5.35 -5.49 7.52
CA ILE A 150 6.39 -4.73 6.81
C ILE A 150 7.20 -5.66 5.90
N GLU A 151 7.54 -6.86 6.38
CA GLU A 151 8.34 -7.84 5.63
C GLU A 151 7.64 -8.27 4.32
N ASP A 152 6.34 -8.55 4.39
CA ASP A 152 5.53 -8.91 3.21
C ASP A 152 5.35 -7.73 2.23
N ALA A 153 5.41 -6.49 2.72
CA ALA A 153 5.29 -5.30 1.89
C ALA A 153 6.58 -4.98 1.10
N ASP A 154 7.77 -5.25 1.67
CA ASP A 154 9.07 -5.07 0.97
C ASP A 154 9.25 -6.10 -0.16
N ASP A 155 8.89 -7.36 0.07
CA ASP A 155 8.97 -8.42 -0.94
C ASP A 155 8.04 -8.19 -2.14
N THR A 156 6.95 -7.44 -1.95
CA THR A 156 6.02 -7.09 -3.03
C THR A 156 6.40 -5.80 -3.77
N ALA A 157 7.30 -4.99 -3.21
CA ALA A 157 7.76 -3.72 -3.80
C ALA A 157 9.01 -3.86 -4.69
N ARG A 158 9.69 -5.01 -4.67
CA ARG A 158 10.85 -5.35 -5.50
C ARG A 158 10.47 -5.99 -6.84
#